data_AF-A0A969V7G2-F1
#
_entry.id   AF-A0A969V7G2-F1
#
_cell.length_a   1.000
_cell.length_b   1.000
_cell.length_c   1.000
_cell.angle_alpha   90.00
_cell.angle_beta   90.00
_cell.angle_gamma   90.00
#
_symmetry.space_group_name_H-M   'P 1'
#
loop_
_entity.id
_entity.type
_entity.pdbx_description
1 polymer ?
#
loop_
_entity_poly.entity_id
_entity_poly.type
_entity_poly.pdbx_seq_one_letter_code
_entity_poly.pdbx_strand_id
1 'polypeptide(L)'
;MDSLDKLLAELKAEYEEQKPQQHQLKANSIKPVNKLQPKSESLIDNLLAKVKADFEQKDLAEKLQRQQELEQERMKQEQLKAKKLEELTKQAQNWLVKLDPFSLEGLWFEKFAEGYPSKLKAAIEYLQNSE
;
A
#
# COMPACT_ATOMS: atom_id res chain seq x y z
N MET A 1 -8.08 12.70 5.17
CA MET A 1 -6.88 12.61 4.31
C MET A 1 -6.46 14.01 3.81
N ASP A 2 -6.76 15.06 4.58
CA ASP A 2 -6.93 16.42 4.04
C ASP A 2 -5.73 17.37 4.31
N SER A 3 -4.70 16.87 4.99
CA SER A 3 -3.56 17.71 5.40
C SER A 3 -2.54 17.93 4.27
N LEU A 4 -2.47 17.01 3.30
CA LEU A 4 -1.46 17.04 2.23
C LEU A 4 -1.91 17.93 1.06
N ASP A 5 -3.19 17.86 0.68
CA ASP A 5 -3.77 18.74 -0.32
C ASP A 5 -3.77 20.21 0.11
N LYS A 6 -3.91 20.48 1.41
CA LYS A 6 -3.85 21.84 1.96
C LYS A 6 -2.46 22.47 1.81
N LEU A 7 -1.40 21.70 2.08
CA LEU A 7 -0.01 22.14 1.89
C LEU A 7 0.31 22.37 0.40
N LEU A 8 -0.24 21.53 -0.48
CA LEU A 8 -0.06 21.68 -1.92
C LEU A 8 -0.76 22.94 -2.46
N ALA A 9 -1.95 23.25 -1.92
CA ALA A 9 -2.70 24.45 -2.27
C ALA A 9 -2.00 25.73 -1.81
N GLU A 10 -1.41 25.72 -0.60
CA GLU A 10 -0.66 26.84 -0.04
C GLU A 10 0.59 27.15 -0.89
N LEU A 11 1.37 26.12 -1.26
CA LEU A 11 2.54 26.28 -2.12
C LEU A 11 2.18 26.76 -3.54
N LYS A 12 1.04 26.31 -4.06
CA LYS A 12 0.57 26.73 -5.39
C LYS A 12 0.10 28.19 -5.40
N ALA A 13 -0.54 28.64 -4.32
CA ALA A 13 -0.94 30.02 -4.13
C ALA A 13 0.28 30.95 -4.06
N GLU A 14 1.31 30.57 -3.28
CA GLU A 14 2.57 31.33 -3.16
C GLU A 14 3.30 31.45 -4.52
N TYR A 15 3.23 30.43 -5.38
CA TYR A 15 3.83 30.46 -6.72
C TYR A 15 3.04 31.29 -7.73
N GLU A 16 1.70 31.34 -7.62
CA GLU A 16 0.82 32.15 -8.47
C GLU A 16 0.90 33.65 -8.10
N GLU A 17 1.09 33.98 -6.82
CA GLU A 17 1.26 35.36 -6.34
C GLU A 17 2.62 35.99 -6.75
N GLN A 18 3.61 35.17 -7.11
CA GLN A 18 4.92 35.62 -7.62
C GLN A 18 5.02 35.68 -9.16
N LYS A 19 3.92 35.97 -9.86
CA LYS A 19 4.00 36.33 -11.29
C LYS A 19 4.72 37.69 -11.46
N PRO A 20 5.81 37.79 -12.23
CA PRO A 20 6.40 39.07 -12.56
C PRO A 20 5.45 39.86 -13.48
N GLN A 21 5.06 41.05 -13.02
CA GLN A 21 4.41 42.06 -13.85
C GLN A 21 5.24 42.30 -15.12
N GLN A 22 4.61 42.12 -16.28
CA GLN A 22 5.11 42.57 -17.57
C GLN A 22 5.32 44.09 -17.56
N HIS A 23 6.54 44.54 -17.26
CA HIS A 23 6.98 45.89 -17.64
C HIS A 23 7.54 45.84 -19.07
N GLN A 24 6.81 46.47 -19.99
CA GLN A 24 7.23 46.70 -21.37
C GLN A 24 8.50 47.57 -21.38
N LEU A 25 9.64 46.98 -21.72
CA LEU A 25 10.85 47.73 -22.03
C LEU A 25 10.88 48.06 -23.53
N LYS A 26 10.69 49.34 -23.84
CA LYS A 26 10.95 49.91 -25.16
C LYS A 26 12.41 49.67 -25.55
N ALA A 27 12.59 49.04 -26.71
CA ALA A 27 13.89 48.79 -27.31
C ALA A 27 14.62 50.11 -27.61
N ASN A 28 15.81 50.28 -27.06
CA ASN A 28 16.84 51.13 -27.64
C ASN A 28 18.20 50.42 -27.58
N SER A 29 18.77 50.32 -28.78
CA SER A 29 20.02 49.71 -29.21
C SER A 29 21.23 49.87 -28.27
N ILE A 30 21.88 48.75 -27.91
CA ILE A 30 23.34 48.68 -27.64
C ILE A 30 23.90 47.37 -28.22
N LYS A 31 25.00 47.50 -28.98
CA LYS A 31 25.78 46.47 -29.69
C LYS A 31 26.56 45.52 -28.74
N PRO A 32 27.08 44.38 -29.25
CA PRO A 32 27.24 43.14 -28.48
C PRO A 32 28.51 43.13 -27.64
N VAL A 33 28.36 42.83 -26.35
CA VAL A 33 29.47 42.57 -25.43
C VAL A 33 29.45 41.11 -25.02
N ASN A 34 30.56 40.44 -25.38
CA ASN A 34 31.10 39.19 -24.87
C ASN A 34 30.16 38.00 -24.69
N LYS A 35 30.34 37.02 -25.59
CA LYS A 35 30.18 35.59 -25.27
C LYS A 35 31.11 35.23 -24.10
N LEU A 36 30.65 35.37 -22.87
CA LEU A 36 31.23 34.64 -21.75
C LEU A 36 30.75 33.19 -21.85
N GLN A 37 31.69 32.27 -21.83
CA GLN A 37 31.47 30.85 -22.07
C GLN A 37 30.61 30.22 -20.95
N PRO A 38 29.61 29.38 -21.26
CA PRO A 38 28.72 28.72 -20.28
C PRO A 38 29.37 27.45 -19.68
N LYS A 39 30.64 27.52 -19.29
CA LYS A 39 31.36 26.34 -18.76
C LYS A 39 31.01 26.00 -17.32
N SER A 40 30.59 26.99 -16.52
CA SER A 40 30.18 26.79 -15.12
C SER A 40 28.74 26.28 -14.98
N GLU A 41 27.83 26.69 -15.86
CA GLU A 41 26.43 26.21 -15.88
C GLU A 41 26.38 24.69 -16.14
N SER A 42 27.16 24.20 -17.10
CA SER A 42 27.26 22.77 -17.40
C SER A 42 27.72 21.92 -16.20
N LEU A 43 28.63 22.41 -15.35
CA LEU A 43 29.08 21.65 -14.17
C LEU A 43 28.00 21.57 -13.08
N ILE A 44 27.24 22.65 -12.91
CA ILE A 44 26.12 22.71 -11.95
C ILE A 44 24.99 21.80 -12.44
N ASP A 45 24.67 21.83 -13.74
CA ASP A 45 23.66 20.97 -14.36
C ASP A 45 24.03 19.48 -14.28
N ASN A 46 25.30 19.13 -14.53
CA ASN A 46 25.78 17.76 -14.38
C ASN A 46 25.74 17.29 -12.92
N LEU A 47 26.08 18.15 -11.97
CA LEU A 47 25.98 17.83 -10.54
C LEU A 47 24.51 17.64 -10.13
N LEU A 48 23.61 18.51 -10.58
CA LEU A 48 22.18 18.42 -10.30
C LEU A 48 21.57 17.16 -10.91
N ALA A 49 21.92 16.81 -12.16
CA ALA A 49 21.47 15.60 -12.82
C ALA A 49 21.95 14.33 -12.08
N LYS A 50 23.20 14.32 -11.58
CA LYS A 50 23.74 13.23 -10.79
C LYS A 50 22.99 13.05 -9.47
N VAL A 51 22.76 14.15 -8.75
CA VAL A 51 21.99 14.13 -7.50
C VAL A 51 20.56 13.64 -7.76
N LYS A 52 19.90 14.12 -8.81
CA LYS A 52 18.56 13.66 -9.19
C LYS A 52 18.53 12.16 -9.48
N ALA A 53 19.49 11.65 -10.24
CA ALA A 53 19.60 10.23 -10.53
C ALA A 53 19.83 9.39 -9.26
N ASP A 54 20.68 9.86 -8.34
CA ASP A 54 20.90 9.18 -7.04
C ASP A 54 19.62 9.14 -6.19
N PHE A 55 18.82 10.21 -6.18
CA PHE A 55 17.53 10.24 -5.48
C PHE A 55 16.49 9.33 -6.14
N GLU A 56 16.39 9.33 -7.47
CA GLU A 56 15.49 8.44 -8.22
C GLU A 56 15.85 6.97 -7.99
N GLN A 57 17.15 6.63 -8.01
CA GLN A 57 17.61 5.28 -7.73
C GLN A 57 17.30 4.84 -6.29
N LYS A 58 17.48 5.73 -5.30
CA LYS A 58 17.11 5.46 -3.91
C LYS A 58 15.61 5.30 -3.72
N ASP A 59 14.80 6.14 -4.35
CA ASP A 59 13.33 6.05 -4.30
C ASP A 59 12.83 4.73 -4.93
N LEU A 60 13.40 4.32 -6.06
CA LEU A 60 13.10 3.02 -6.67
C LEU A 60 13.49 1.85 -5.76
N ALA A 61 14.67 1.92 -5.13
CA ALA A 61 15.12 0.89 -4.20
C ALA A 61 14.22 0.80 -2.95
N GLU A 62 13.85 1.94 -2.35
CA GLU A 62 12.94 2.00 -1.20
C GLU A 62 11.55 1.45 -1.57
N LYS A 63 11.01 1.85 -2.73
CA LYS A 63 9.73 1.34 -3.23
C LYS A 63 9.75 -0.18 -3.42
N LEU A 64 10.84 -0.71 -3.96
CA LEU A 64 11.01 -2.16 -4.13
C LEU A 64 11.07 -2.88 -2.77
N GLN A 65 11.83 -2.35 -1.82
CA GLN A 65 11.90 -2.92 -0.47
C GLN A 65 10.53 -2.91 0.21
N ARG A 66 9.82 -1.78 0.18
CA ARG A 66 8.47 -1.66 0.75
C ARG A 66 7.49 -2.66 0.12
N GLN A 67 7.60 -2.88 -1.18
CA GLN A 67 6.76 -3.86 -1.88
C GLN A 67 7.08 -5.30 -1.44
N GLN A 68 8.35 -5.64 -1.29
CA GLN A 68 8.78 -6.95 -0.77
C GLN A 68 8.32 -7.17 0.68
N GLU A 69 8.43 -6.16 1.54
CA GLU A 69 7.98 -6.24 2.93
C GLU A 69 6.47 -6.47 3.02
N LEU A 70 5.68 -5.75 2.21
CA LEU A 70 4.23 -5.94 2.12
C LEU A 70 3.88 -7.36 1.65
N GLU A 71 4.57 -7.88 0.63
CA GLU A 71 4.33 -9.24 0.15
C GLU A 71 4.67 -10.29 1.21
N GLN A 72 5.80 -10.13 1.92
CA GLN A 72 6.15 -11.01 3.04
C GLN A 72 5.12 -10.95 4.17
N GLU A 73 4.61 -9.77 4.50
CA GLU A 73 3.57 -9.63 5.52
C GLU A 73 2.27 -10.33 5.08
N ARG A 74 1.86 -10.18 3.82
CA ARG A 74 0.71 -10.87 3.24
C ARG A 74 0.87 -12.39 3.33
N MET A 75 2.04 -12.90 2.93
CA MET A 75 2.35 -14.33 3.02
C MET A 75 2.31 -14.84 4.46
N LYS A 76 2.87 -14.09 5.43
CA LYS A 76 2.81 -14.44 6.86
C LYS A 76 1.38 -14.46 7.37
N GLN A 77 0.56 -13.47 7.01
CA GLN A 77 -0.85 -13.44 7.40
C GLN A 77 -1.64 -14.61 6.81
N GLU A 78 -1.42 -14.94 5.54
CA GLU A 78 -2.08 -16.06 4.89
C GLU A 78 -1.70 -17.39 5.55
N GLN A 79 -0.41 -17.60 5.83
CA GLN A 79 0.05 -18.77 6.58
C GLN A 79 -0.58 -18.88 7.97
N LEU A 80 -0.70 -17.76 8.68
CA LEU A 80 -1.34 -17.75 9.99
C LEU A 80 -2.82 -18.11 9.90
N LYS A 81 -3.54 -17.56 8.90
CA LYS A 81 -4.94 -17.90 8.64
C LYS A 81 -5.10 -19.37 8.27
N ALA A 82 -4.23 -19.89 7.40
CA ALA A 82 -4.24 -21.30 7.01
C ALA A 82 -4.01 -22.23 8.21
N LYS A 83 -3.05 -21.90 9.09
CA LYS A 83 -2.82 -22.65 10.33
C LYS A 83 -4.02 -22.64 11.26
N LYS A 84 -4.65 -21.48 11.47
CA LYS A 84 -5.87 -21.36 12.28
C LYS A 84 -7.01 -22.22 11.70
N LEU A 85 -7.20 -22.17 10.38
CA LEU A 85 -8.20 -23.00 9.71
C LEU A 85 -7.90 -24.49 9.83
N GLU A 86 -6.64 -24.90 9.71
CA GLU A 86 -6.23 -26.29 9.89
C GLU A 86 -6.51 -26.77 11.32
N GLU A 87 -6.19 -25.94 12.31
CA GLU A 87 -6.46 -26.23 13.71
C GLU A 87 -7.96 -26.32 14.00
N LEU A 88 -8.76 -25.36 13.53
CA LEU A 88 -10.22 -25.42 13.59
C LEU A 88 -10.78 -26.66 12.90
N THR A 89 -10.21 -27.04 11.75
CA THR A 89 -10.63 -28.25 11.03
C THR A 89 -10.38 -29.50 11.88
N LYS A 90 -9.22 -29.60 12.53
CA LYS A 90 -8.91 -30.72 13.45
C LYS A 90 -9.83 -30.73 14.66
N GLN A 91 -10.10 -29.56 15.24
CA GLN A 91 -11.04 -29.43 16.35
C GLN A 91 -12.46 -29.85 15.93
N ALA A 92 -12.92 -29.42 14.76
CA ALA A 92 -14.22 -29.77 14.18
C ALA A 92 -14.33 -31.28 13.92
N GLN A 93 -13.29 -31.91 13.38
CA GLN A 93 -13.26 -33.37 13.21
C GLN A 93 -13.36 -34.09 14.56
N ASN A 94 -12.55 -33.67 15.54
CA ASN A 94 -12.59 -34.26 16.88
C ASN A 94 -13.93 -34.06 17.57
N TRP A 95 -14.55 -32.89 17.39
CA TRP A 95 -15.88 -32.60 17.92
C TRP A 95 -16.94 -33.48 17.26
N LEU A 96 -16.93 -33.61 15.93
CA LEU A 96 -17.84 -34.50 15.20
C LEU A 96 -17.73 -35.97 15.63
N VAL A 97 -16.53 -36.46 15.93
CA VAL A 97 -16.33 -37.84 16.40
C VAL A 97 -16.87 -38.02 17.83
N LYS A 98 -16.78 -36.99 18.67
CA LYS A 98 -17.30 -37.00 20.04
C LYS A 98 -18.79 -36.68 20.12
N LEU A 99 -19.35 -36.04 19.09
CA LEU A 99 -20.74 -35.65 19.02
C LEU A 99 -21.62 -36.90 18.97
N ASP A 100 -22.45 -37.08 19.99
CA ASP A 100 -23.44 -38.15 20.01
C ASP A 100 -24.61 -37.79 19.06
N PRO A 101 -24.88 -38.60 18.01
CA PRO A 101 -25.99 -38.34 17.08
C PRO A 101 -27.36 -38.26 17.75
N PHE A 102 -27.53 -38.88 18.92
CA PHE A 102 -28.80 -38.89 19.65
C PHE A 102 -28.89 -37.81 20.75
N SER A 103 -27.82 -37.03 20.95
CA SER A 103 -27.86 -35.85 21.81
C SER A 103 -28.74 -34.75 21.18
N LEU A 104 -29.28 -33.87 22.03
CA LEU A 104 -29.97 -32.65 21.59
C LEU A 104 -29.09 -31.81 20.65
N GLU A 105 -27.78 -31.74 20.93
CA GLU A 105 -26.80 -31.04 20.09
C GLU A 105 -26.50 -31.80 18.79
N GLY A 106 -26.49 -33.14 18.82
CA GLY A 106 -26.34 -33.97 17.63
C GLY A 106 -27.51 -33.79 16.66
N LEU A 107 -28.74 -33.87 17.17
CA LEU A 107 -29.96 -33.67 16.38
C LEU A 107 -30.07 -32.25 15.81
N TRP A 108 -29.72 -31.25 16.62
CA TRP A 108 -29.66 -29.87 16.15
C TRP A 108 -28.58 -29.69 15.07
N PHE A 109 -27.39 -30.26 15.28
CA PHE A 109 -26.29 -30.13 14.35
C PHE A 109 -26.57 -30.81 13.01
N GLU A 110 -27.28 -31.94 12.99
CA GLU A 110 -27.73 -32.57 11.75
C GLU A 110 -28.61 -31.62 10.93
N LYS A 111 -29.56 -30.92 11.58
CA LYS A 111 -30.39 -29.90 10.93
C LYS A 111 -29.60 -28.68 10.47
N PHE A 112 -28.64 -28.25 11.27
CA PHE A 112 -27.74 -27.17 10.91
C PHE A 112 -26.88 -27.53 9.70
N ALA A 113 -26.36 -28.75 9.63
CA ALA A 113 -25.47 -29.22 8.58
C ALA A 113 -26.19 -29.49 7.24
N GLU A 114 -27.51 -29.66 7.22
CA GLU A 114 -28.31 -29.83 5.98
C GLU A 114 -28.10 -28.68 4.98
N GLY A 115 -27.80 -27.46 5.46
CA GLY A 115 -27.54 -26.29 4.62
C GLY A 115 -26.11 -26.18 4.09
N TYR A 116 -25.20 -27.06 4.51
CA TYR A 116 -23.78 -26.99 4.18
C TYR A 116 -23.36 -28.11 3.23
N PRO A 117 -22.32 -27.90 2.40
CA PRO A 117 -21.79 -28.94 1.51
C PRO A 117 -21.25 -30.17 2.26
N SER A 118 -20.86 -30.02 3.53
CA SER A 118 -20.39 -31.11 4.37
C SER A 118 -20.61 -30.82 5.85
N LYS A 119 -20.81 -31.88 6.64
CA LYS A 119 -20.86 -31.80 8.11
C LYS A 119 -19.59 -31.19 8.69
N LEU A 120 -18.42 -31.48 8.10
CA LEU A 120 -17.17 -30.87 8.52
C LEU A 120 -17.20 -29.34 8.38
N LYS A 121 -17.74 -28.83 7.27
CA LYS A 121 -17.82 -27.38 7.04
C LYS A 121 -18.79 -26.70 8.01
N ALA A 122 -19.94 -27.34 8.27
CA ALA A 122 -20.86 -26.90 9.31
C ALA A 122 -20.18 -26.89 10.70
N ALA A 123 -19.45 -27.94 11.06
CA ALA A 123 -18.76 -28.02 12.35
C ALA A 123 -17.68 -26.94 12.51
N ILE A 124 -16.93 -26.63 11.44
CA ILE A 124 -15.96 -25.52 11.46
C ILE A 124 -16.66 -24.19 11.73
N GLU A 125 -17.75 -23.90 11.02
CA GLU A 125 -18.53 -22.66 11.19
C GLU A 125 -19.15 -22.56 12.60
N TYR A 126 -19.67 -23.67 13.11
CA TYR A 126 -20.23 -23.73 14.46
C TYR A 126 -19.15 -23.44 15.51
N LEU A 127 -17.99 -24.10 15.44
CA LEU A 127 -16.90 -23.90 16.40
C LEU A 127 -16.31 -22.48 16.29
N GLN A 128 -16.16 -21.95 15.08
CA GLN A 128 -15.69 -20.60 14.86
C GLN A 128 -16.63 -19.53 15.45
N ASN A 129 -17.94 -19.79 15.47
CA ASN A 129 -18.94 -18.89 16.06
C ASN A 129 -19.25 -19.19 17.54
N SER A 130 -18.65 -20.24 18.11
CA SER A 130 -18.82 -20.66 19.51
C SER A 130 -17.65 -20.26 20.42
N GLU A 131 -16.54 -19.78 19.86
CA GLU A 131 -15.46 -19.06 20.58
C GLU A 131 -15.81 -17.58 20.75
#